data_AF-A0A522T1T1-F1
#
_entry.id   AF-A0A522T1T1-F1
#
_cell.length_a   1.000
_cell.length_b   1.000
_cell.length_c   1.000
_cell.angle_alpha   90.00
_cell.angle_beta   90.00
_cell.angle_gamma   90.00
#
_symmetry.space_group_name_H-M   'P 1'
#
loop_
_entity.id
_entity.type
_entity.pdbx_description
1 polymer ?
#
loop_
_entity_poly.entity_id
_entity_poly.type
_entity_poly.pdbx_seq_one_letter_code
_entity_poly.pdbx_strand_id
1 'polypeptide(L)'
;MYLVHIWRTARLIEQTLAVGPKSIEADPNFRDATFYRLHTLAESTQKLSSEIKDRNPDIPWREIAGMRNRLVHGYHEIQMSLVLNALAELHSLTECVQRELGALALSNEIDKEVLLEIEQSRQPGLGDKSLGL
;
A
#
# COMPACT_ATOMS: atom_id res chain seq x y z
N MET A 1 9.65 -4.93 -11.55
CA MET A 1 9.47 -3.46 -11.57
C MET A 1 8.96 -3.00 -10.20
N TYR A 2 9.46 -1.88 -9.63
CA TYR A 2 9.08 -1.44 -8.27
C TYR A 2 7.61 -1.07 -8.13
N LEU A 3 6.97 -0.49 -9.17
CA LEU A 3 5.53 -0.18 -9.15
C LEU A 3 4.67 -1.42 -8.86
N VAL A 4 4.95 -2.54 -9.54
CA VAL A 4 4.22 -3.81 -9.33
C VAL A 4 4.39 -4.30 -7.90
N HIS A 5 5.62 -4.21 -7.38
CA HIS A 5 5.91 -4.61 -6.01
C HIS A 5 5.14 -3.74 -5.00
N ILE A 6 5.18 -2.41 -5.15
CA ILE A 6 4.44 -1.47 -4.30
C ILE A 6 2.95 -1.80 -4.31
N TRP A 7 2.35 -2.00 -5.49
CA TRP A 7 0.94 -2.32 -5.62
C TRP A 7 0.56 -3.62 -4.91
N ARG A 8 1.32 -4.70 -5.14
CA ARG A 8 1.08 -6.00 -4.49
C ARG A 8 1.26 -5.90 -2.98
N THR A 9 2.29 -5.20 -2.50
CA THR A 9 2.51 -5.00 -1.06
C THR A 9 1.39 -4.18 -0.42
N ALA A 10 0.92 -3.12 -1.07
CA ALA A 10 -0.18 -2.29 -0.59
C ALA A 10 -1.46 -3.12 -0.41
N ARG A 11 -1.80 -3.91 -1.42
CA ARG A 11 -2.96 -4.82 -1.37
C ARG A 11 -2.85 -5.84 -0.24
N LEU A 12 -1.66 -6.40 -0.02
CA LEU A 12 -1.44 -7.33 1.09
C LEU A 12 -1.61 -6.67 2.46
N ILE A 13 -1.23 -5.39 2.60
CA ILE A 13 -1.47 -4.61 3.83
C ILE A 13 -2.97 -4.43 4.04
N GLU A 14 -3.70 -3.97 3.02
CA GLU A 14 -5.15 -3.78 3.08
C GLU A 14 -5.88 -5.09 3.44
N GLN A 15 -5.52 -6.20 2.80
CA GLN A 15 -6.07 -7.52 3.10
C GLN A 15 -5.78 -7.98 4.53
N THR A 16 -4.54 -7.77 4.99
CA THR A 16 -4.13 -8.10 6.36
C THR A 16 -5.01 -7.32 7.34
N LEU A 17 -5.15 -6.01 7.16
CA LEU A 17 -5.92 -5.14 8.05
C LEU A 17 -7.42 -5.46 8.05
N ALA A 18 -7.98 -5.89 6.91
CA ALA A 18 -9.40 -6.22 6.80
C ALA A 18 -9.81 -7.45 7.64
N VAL A 19 -8.91 -8.43 7.81
CA VAL A 19 -9.18 -9.66 8.58
C VAL A 19 -8.50 -9.67 9.96
N GLY A 20 -7.73 -8.63 10.25
CA GLY A 20 -6.95 -8.50 11.47
C GLY A 20 -7.76 -8.17 12.72
N PRO A 21 -7.11 -8.18 13.90
CA PRO A 21 -7.73 -7.70 15.13
C PRO A 21 -8.11 -6.21 15.01
N LYS A 22 -9.17 -5.81 15.73
CA LYS A 22 -9.63 -4.41 15.77
C LYS A 22 -8.57 -3.43 16.32
N SER A 23 -7.62 -3.94 17.10
CA SER A 23 -6.47 -3.19 17.59
C SER A 23 -5.19 -3.89 17.19
N ILE A 24 -4.27 -3.13 16.60
CA ILE A 24 -2.95 -3.62 16.21
C ILE A 24 -2.10 -4.02 17.43
N GLU A 25 -2.41 -3.51 18.63
CA GLU A 25 -1.72 -3.88 19.87
C GLU A 25 -2.09 -5.27 20.38
N ALA A 26 -3.26 -5.78 19.97
CA ALA A 26 -3.79 -7.04 20.48
C ALA A 26 -3.02 -8.28 19.99
N ASP A 27 -2.27 -8.16 18.89
CA ASP A 27 -1.49 -9.25 18.30
C ASP A 27 -0.14 -8.73 17.78
N PRO A 28 0.97 -9.05 18.48
CA PRO A 28 2.32 -8.68 18.05
C PRO A 28 2.70 -9.21 16.67
N ASN A 29 2.25 -10.42 16.28
CA ASN A 29 2.59 -10.99 14.98
C ASN A 29 1.89 -10.24 13.85
N PHE A 30 0.61 -9.92 14.03
CA PHE A 30 -0.17 -9.11 13.09
C PHE A 30 0.46 -7.74 12.88
N ARG A 31 0.86 -7.11 13.99
CA ARG A 31 1.51 -5.81 14.02
C ARG A 31 2.87 -5.81 13.33
N ASP A 32 3.72 -6.78 13.67
CA ASP A 32 5.05 -6.91 13.08
C ASP A 32 4.96 -7.20 11.58
N ALA A 33 4.03 -8.06 11.17
CA ALA A 33 3.77 -8.32 9.74
C ALA A 33 3.29 -7.06 9.00
N THR A 34 2.39 -6.29 9.61
CA THR A 34 1.89 -5.03 9.04
C THR A 34 3.02 -4.01 8.90
N PHE A 35 3.83 -3.83 9.95
CA PHE A 35 4.95 -2.88 9.95
C PHE A 35 6.03 -3.27 8.96
N TYR A 36 6.36 -4.57 8.86
CA TYR A 36 7.31 -5.07 7.88
C TYR A 36 6.87 -4.78 6.44
N ARG A 37 5.59 -4.98 6.13
CA ARG A 37 5.03 -4.68 4.80
C ARG A 37 5.06 -3.18 4.51
N LEU A 38 4.66 -2.34 5.47
CA LEU A 38 4.74 -0.87 5.33
C LEU A 38 6.17 -0.40 5.08
N HIS A 39 7.14 -0.96 5.80
CA HIS A 39 8.56 -0.68 5.62
C HIS A 39 9.04 -1.03 4.20
N THR A 40 8.71 -2.24 3.76
CA THR A 40 9.10 -2.78 2.45
C THR A 40 8.51 -1.95 1.29
N LEU A 41 7.26 -1.49 1.47
CA LEU A 41 6.58 -0.58 0.56
C LEU A 41 7.27 0.79 0.52
N ALA A 42 7.57 1.37 1.69
CA ALA A 42 8.28 2.65 1.78
C ALA A 42 9.65 2.58 1.09
N GLU A 43 10.41 1.51 1.28
CA GLU A 43 11.70 1.32 0.60
C GLU A 43 11.54 1.23 -0.93
N SER A 44 10.53 0.51 -1.40
CA SER A 44 10.25 0.38 -2.83
C SER A 44 9.91 1.73 -3.47
N THR A 45 9.19 2.60 -2.76
CA THR A 45 8.86 3.96 -3.26
C THR A 45 10.11 4.82 -3.46
N GLN A 46 11.14 4.64 -2.63
CA GLN A 46 12.40 5.39 -2.77
C GLN A 46 13.12 5.02 -4.07
N LYS A 47 12.97 3.78 -4.54
CA LYS A 47 13.57 3.26 -5.77
C LYS A 47 12.82 3.62 -7.05
N LEU A 48 11.64 4.26 -6.94
CA LEU A 48 10.97 4.83 -8.10
C LEU A 48 11.81 5.94 -8.72
N SER A 49 11.76 6.06 -10.04
CA SER A 49 12.49 7.08 -10.78
C SER A 49 11.93 8.48 -10.51
N SER A 50 12.74 9.51 -10.77
CA SER A 50 12.31 10.91 -10.65
C SER A 50 11.11 11.20 -11.54
N GLU A 51 11.06 10.65 -12.76
CA GLU A 51 9.99 10.90 -13.72
C GLU A 51 8.63 10.44 -13.18
N ILE A 52 8.59 9.30 -12.46
CA ILE A 52 7.35 8.85 -11.81
C ILE A 52 6.98 9.81 -10.68
N LYS A 53 7.92 10.21 -9.83
CA LYS A 53 7.63 11.09 -8.69
C LYS A 53 7.18 12.48 -9.15
N ASP A 54 7.81 13.02 -10.19
CA ASP A 54 7.52 14.35 -10.74
C ASP A 54 6.14 14.40 -11.44
N ARG A 55 5.68 13.30 -12.04
CA ARG A 55 4.33 13.18 -12.60
C ARG A 55 3.22 13.12 -11.55
N ASN A 56 3.57 12.80 -10.31
CA ASN A 56 2.63 12.54 -9.21
C ASN A 56 3.01 13.42 -7.99
N PRO A 57 2.99 14.76 -8.12
CA PRO A 57 3.47 15.67 -7.07
C PRO A 57 2.53 15.79 -5.87
N ASP A 58 1.30 15.30 -6.01
CA ASP A 58 0.28 15.21 -4.97
C ASP A 58 0.58 14.10 -3.94
N ILE A 59 1.42 13.14 -4.31
CA ILE A 59 1.81 12.04 -3.42
C ILE A 59 2.88 12.53 -2.44
N PRO A 60 2.69 12.30 -1.12
CA PRO A 60 3.63 12.74 -0.09
C PRO A 60 4.86 11.81 -0.04
N TRP A 61 5.69 11.85 -1.08
CA TRP A 61 6.83 10.94 -1.27
C TRP A 61 7.82 10.97 -0.10
N ARG A 62 8.02 12.14 0.50
CA ARG A 62 8.94 12.32 1.64
C ARG A 62 8.39 11.64 2.88
N GLU A 63 7.10 11.78 3.12
CA GLU A 63 6.39 11.22 4.25
C GLU A 63 6.36 9.69 4.14
N ILE A 64 6.03 9.16 2.96
CA ILE A 64 6.04 7.71 2.69
C ILE A 64 7.46 7.15 2.88
N ALA A 65 8.49 7.82 2.34
CA ALA A 65 9.87 7.39 2.53
C ALA A 65 10.32 7.45 4.00
N GLY A 66 9.83 8.44 4.75
CA GLY A 66 10.09 8.61 6.18
C GLY A 66 9.31 7.66 7.09
N MET A 67 8.33 6.92 6.56
CA MET A 67 7.44 6.05 7.32
C MET A 67 8.20 5.00 8.12
N ARG A 68 9.27 4.43 7.56
CA ARG A 68 10.15 3.48 8.26
C ARG A 68 10.61 4.03 9.61
N ASN A 69 11.12 5.26 9.62
CA ASN A 69 11.70 5.84 10.81
C ASN A 69 10.59 6.09 11.85
N ARG A 70 9.41 6.57 11.40
CA ARG A 70 8.26 6.77 12.28
C ARG A 70 7.79 5.47 12.93
N LEU A 71 7.65 4.39 12.14
CA LEU A 71 7.21 3.08 12.62
C LEU A 71 8.20 2.43 13.60
N VAL A 72 9.51 2.56 13.35
CA VAL A 72 10.54 2.03 14.26
C VAL A 72 10.60 2.81 15.58
N HIS A 73 10.53 4.15 15.52
CA HIS A 73 10.54 4.96 16.73
C HIS A 73 9.25 4.83 17.56
N GLY A 74 8.10 4.65 16.90
CA GLY A 74 6.82 4.37 17.54
C GLY A 74 6.62 2.92 17.97
N TYR A 75 7.61 2.03 17.82
CA TYR A 75 7.42 0.58 18.04
C TYR A 75 7.12 0.21 19.51
N HIS A 76 7.67 0.97 20.47
CA HIS A 76 7.44 0.72 21.91
C HIS A 76 6.12 1.30 22.41
N GLU A 77 5.64 2.37 21.77
CA GLU A 77 4.39 3.07 22.08
C GLU A 77 3.61 3.19 20.77
N ILE A 78 2.97 2.10 20.35
CA ILE A 78 2.30 2.08 19.05
C ILE A 78 1.04 2.91 19.13
N GLN A 79 1.09 4.09 18.53
CA GLN A 79 -0.06 4.98 18.48
C GLN A 79 -0.93 4.61 17.28
N MET A 80 -2.21 4.30 17.51
CA MET A 80 -3.20 4.08 16.43
C MET A 80 -3.18 5.22 15.39
N SER A 81 -2.90 6.45 15.82
CA SER A 81 -2.74 7.62 14.94
C SER A 81 -1.63 7.43 13.88
N LEU A 82 -0.51 6.81 14.23
CA LEU A 82 0.59 6.55 13.31
C LEU A 82 0.18 5.56 12.22
N VAL A 83 -0.56 4.52 12.61
CA VAL A 83 -1.11 3.53 11.67
C VAL A 83 -2.13 4.18 10.76
N LEU A 84 -3.08 4.96 11.30
CA LEU A 84 -4.09 5.67 10.50
C LEU A 84 -3.45 6.62 9.48
N ASN A 85 -2.40 7.36 9.87
CA ASN A 85 -1.65 8.21 8.94
C ASN A 85 -0.98 7.39 7.83
N ALA A 86 -0.33 6.29 8.20
CA ALA A 86 0.29 5.39 7.22
C ALA A 86 -0.75 4.79 6.25
N LEU A 87 -1.98 4.55 6.70
CA LEU A 87 -3.08 4.08 5.84
C LEU A 87 -3.60 5.16 4.88
N ALA A 88 -3.70 6.40 5.34
CA ALA A 88 -4.05 7.51 4.45
C ALA A 88 -2.99 7.71 3.35
N GLU A 89 -1.70 7.66 3.73
CA GLU A 89 -0.58 7.68 2.78
C GLU A 89 -0.66 6.49 1.81
N LEU A 90 -0.96 5.28 2.32
CA LEU A 90 -1.08 4.06 1.51
C LEU A 90 -2.18 4.16 0.47
N HIS A 91 -3.35 4.69 0.84
CA HIS A 91 -4.48 4.81 -0.07
C HIS A 91 -4.15 5.66 -1.30
N SER A 92 -3.62 6.88 -1.07
CA SER A 92 -3.18 7.76 -2.17
C SER A 92 -2.10 7.13 -3.05
N LEU A 93 -1.16 6.39 -2.44
CA LEU A 93 -0.11 5.69 -3.15
C LEU A 93 -0.67 4.56 -4.03
N THR A 94 -1.61 3.76 -3.52
CA THR A 94 -2.22 2.66 -4.27
C THR A 94 -2.88 3.18 -5.55
N GLU A 95 -3.67 4.26 -5.46
CA GLU A 95 -4.33 4.88 -6.62
C GLU A 95 -3.31 5.40 -7.64
N CYS A 96 -2.28 6.11 -7.18
CA CYS A 96 -1.18 6.59 -8.02
C CYS A 96 -0.50 5.45 -8.77
N VAL A 97 -0.14 4.38 -8.06
CA VAL A 97 0.57 3.24 -8.64
C VAL A 97 -0.31 2.49 -9.63
N GLN A 98 -1.61 2.32 -9.34
CA GLN A 98 -2.54 1.74 -10.30
C GLN A 98 -2.66 2.56 -11.58
N ARG A 99 -2.66 3.89 -11.49
CA ARG A 99 -2.66 4.78 -12.66
C ARG A 99 -1.39 4.60 -13.49
N GLU A 100 -0.21 4.62 -12.85
CA GLU A 100 1.08 4.44 -13.53
C GLU A 100 1.22 3.06 -14.19
N LEU A 101 0.80 2.00 -13.50
CA LEU A 101 0.76 0.65 -14.06
C LEU A 101 -0.22 0.56 -15.25
N GLY A 102 -1.37 1.23 -15.18
CA GLY A 102 -2.31 1.32 -16.29
C GLY A 102 -1.75 2.04 -17.52
N ALA A 103 -0.93 3.08 -17.32
CA ALA A 103 -0.27 3.78 -18.43
C ALA A 103 0.79 2.91 -19.12
N LEU A 104 1.61 2.22 -18.33
CA LEU A 104 2.66 1.31 -18.83
C LEU A 104 2.11 0.04 -19.50
N ALA A 105 0.90 -0.37 -19.13
CA ALA A 105 0.20 -1.44 -19.80
C ALA A 105 -0.17 -1.09 -21.24
N LEU A 106 -0.56 0.17 -21.49
CA LEU A 106 -0.87 0.65 -22.84
C LEU A 106 0.38 0.71 -23.73
N SER A 107 1.58 0.83 -23.14
CA SER A 107 2.86 0.78 -23.85
C SER A 107 3.47 -0.63 -23.92
N ASN A 108 2.78 -1.67 -23.43
CA ASN A 108 3.23 -3.07 -23.42
C ASN A 108 4.56 -3.29 -22.66
N GLU A 109 4.80 -2.46 -21.62
CA GLU A 109 5.99 -2.49 -20.76
C GLU A 109 5.80 -3.31 -19.47
N ILE A 110 4.65 -3.97 -19.32
CA ILE A 110 4.30 -4.78 -18.15
C ILE A 110 3.74 -6.14 -18.57
N ASP A 111 4.05 -7.18 -17.78
CA ASP A 111 3.51 -8.52 -17.94
C ASP A 111 1.97 -8.56 -17.87
N LYS A 112 1.34 -9.27 -18.81
CA LYS A 112 -0.13 -9.42 -18.90
C LYS A 112 -0.77 -10.00 -17.64
N GLU A 113 -0.02 -10.80 -16.88
CA GLU A 113 -0.49 -11.37 -15.60
C GLU A 113 -0.76 -10.28 -14.56
N VAL A 114 0.15 -9.31 -14.43
CA VAL A 114 -0.01 -8.17 -13.51
C VAL A 114 -1.24 -7.34 -13.90
N LEU A 115 -1.47 -7.17 -15.20
CA LEU A 115 -2.66 -6.47 -15.69
C LEU A 115 -3.96 -7.15 -15.30
N LEU A 116 -4.02 -8.47 -15.47
CA LEU A 116 -5.16 -9.27 -15.06
C LEU A 116 -5.41 -9.15 -13.56
N GLU A 117 -4.36 -9.18 -12.74
CA GLU A 117 -4.46 -8.98 -11.28
C GLU A 117 -5.05 -7.61 -10.91
N ILE A 118 -4.65 -6.55 -11.63
CA ILE A 118 -5.14 -5.17 -11.42
C ILE A 118 -6.61 -5.07 -11.85
N GLU A 119 -6.99 -5.60 -13.01
CA GLU A 119 -8.37 -5.59 -13.49
C GLU A 119 -9.30 -6.35 -12.54
N GLN A 120 -8.87 -7.52 -12.07
CA GLN A 120 -9.60 -8.30 -11.08
C GLN A 120 -9.72 -7.59 -9.72
N SER A 121 -8.75 -6.74 -9.37
CA SER A 121 -8.83 -5.93 -8.14
C SER A 121 -9.87 -4.80 -8.23
N ARG A 122 -10.18 -4.34 -9.44
CA ARG A 122 -11.17 -3.28 -9.70
C ARG A 122 -12.59 -3.79 -9.79
N GLN A 123 -12.78 -5.09 -10.03
CA GLN A 123 -14.11 -5.69 -9.96
C GLN A 123 -14.50 -5.77 -8.48
N PRO A 124 -15.61 -5.13 -8.05
CA PRO A 124 -16.12 -5.36 -6.72
C PRO A 124 -16.42 -6.85 -6.62
N GLY A 125 -15.70 -7.54 -5.75
CA GLY A 125 -15.99 -8.92 -5.44
C GLY A 125 -17.46 -9.04 -5.05
N LEU A 126 -18.08 -10.14 -5.46
CA LEU A 126 -19.41 -10.64 -5.09
C LEU A 126 -19.64 -10.79 -3.55
N GLY A 127 -18.92 -10.05 -2.70
CA GLY A 127 -18.93 -10.13 -1.24
C GLY A 127 -19.65 -8.99 -0.54
N ASP A 128 -20.05 -7.91 -1.24
CA ASP A 128 -20.83 -6.82 -0.61
C ASP A 128 -22.35 -7.07 -0.70
N LYS A 129 -22.75 -8.26 -0.24
CA LYS A 129 -24.15 -8.62 0.05
C LYS A 129 -24.19 -9.33 1.40
N SER A 130 -23.81 -8.65 2.48
CA SER A 130 -24.28 -8.98 3.84
C SER A 130 -23.76 -8.00 4.89
N LEU A 131 -24.14 -6.73 4.77
CA LEU A 131 -24.45 -5.93 5.96
C LEU A 131 -25.80 -5.26 5.74
N GLY A 132 -26.82 -6.11 5.66
CA GLY A 132 -28.19 -5.72 5.92
C GLY A 132 -28.55 -6.18 7.33
N LEU A 133 -28.80 -5.18 8.19
CA LEU A 133 -29.41 -5.24 9.54
C LEU A 133 -28.57 -5.89 10.66
#